data_AF-A0A2U3KD94-F1
#
_entry.id   AF-A0A2U3KD94-F1
#
_cell.length_a   1.000
_cell.length_b   1.000
_cell.length_c   1.000
_cell.angle_alpha   90.00
_cell.angle_beta   90.00
_cell.angle_gamma   90.00
#
_symmetry.space_group_name_H-M   'P 1'
#
loop_
_entity.id
_entity.type
_entity.pdbx_description
1 polymer ?
#
loop_
_entity_poly.entity_id
_entity_poly.type
_entity_poly.pdbx_seq_one_letter_code
_entity_poly.pdbx_strand_id
1 'polypeptide(L)'
;MAEEFKLVAQEWTSYSPKAGWSLRLKRLKRNILYLGPCHGSFRVAFVLGDKAVAAARQGRLPARVIKLIDEGERYPEGTGIRFDVKGPADIAAVRILTAVKLEN
;
A
#
# COMPACT_ATOMS: atom_id res chain seq x y z
N MET A 1 3.59 7.41 10.89
CA MET A 1 3.36 6.16 10.12
C MET A 1 4.64 5.34 9.99
N ALA A 2 5.72 5.83 9.38
CA ALA A 2 6.95 5.04 9.23
C ALA A 2 7.59 4.64 10.57
N GLU A 3 7.71 5.59 11.51
CA GLU A 3 8.24 5.32 12.86
C GLU A 3 7.28 4.43 13.68
N GLU A 4 5.98 4.73 13.64
CA GLU A 4 4.91 3.95 14.27
C GLU A 4 4.95 2.47 13.89
N PHE A 5 5.16 2.17 12.60
CA PHE A 5 5.20 0.80 12.07
C PHE A 5 6.62 0.22 11.96
N LYS A 6 7.64 0.92 12.46
CA LYS A 6 9.07 0.54 12.35
C LYS A 6 9.48 0.21 10.90
N LEU A 7 8.99 1.00 9.94
CA LEU A 7 9.37 0.95 8.52
C LEU A 7 10.71 1.68 8.33
N VAL A 8 11.75 1.10 8.90
CA VAL A 8 13.08 1.73 9.06
C VAL A 8 13.88 1.83 7.76
N ALA A 9 13.57 1.01 6.76
CA ALA A 9 14.28 1.04 5.48
C ALA A 9 13.43 1.74 4.43
N GLN A 10 13.93 2.86 3.94
CA GLN A 10 13.33 3.65 2.86
C GLN A 10 14.25 3.61 1.65
N GLU A 11 13.72 3.22 0.50
CA GLU A 11 14.50 3.13 -0.74
C GLU A 11 13.76 3.81 -1.88
N TRP A 12 14.37 4.82 -2.47
CA TRP A 12 13.88 5.42 -3.71
C TRP A 12 14.33 4.57 -4.89
N THR A 13 13.37 4.22 -5.76
CA THR A 13 13.65 3.51 -6.99
C THR A 13 12.95 4.19 -8.15
N SER A 14 13.60 4.17 -9.32
CA SER A 14 13.00 4.53 -10.58
C SER A 14 13.17 3.34 -11.52
N TYR A 15 12.06 2.66 -11.83
CA TYR A 15 12.10 1.48 -12.71
C TYR A 15 12.19 1.87 -14.18
N SER A 16 11.63 3.03 -14.55
CA SER A 16 11.80 3.61 -15.89
C SER A 16 11.42 5.09 -15.87
N PRO A 17 11.87 5.88 -16.87
CA PRO A 17 11.42 7.26 -17.04
C PRO A 17 9.90 7.41 -17.15
N LYS A 18 9.21 6.39 -17.69
CA LYS A 18 7.74 6.36 -17.80
C LYS A 18 7.03 6.09 -16.47
N ALA A 19 7.61 5.24 -15.62
CA ALA A 19 7.05 4.88 -14.33
C ALA A 19 7.35 5.93 -13.25
N GLY A 20 8.38 6.74 -13.46
CA GLY A 20 8.82 7.76 -12.51
C GLY A 20 9.45 7.16 -11.26
N TRP A 21 9.57 8.00 -10.24
CA TRP A 21 10.14 7.63 -8.95
C TRP A 21 9.09 7.02 -8.02
N SER A 22 9.50 6.05 -7.22
CA SER A 22 8.69 5.52 -6.12
C SER A 22 9.55 5.27 -4.90
N LEU A 23 9.03 5.62 -3.73
CA LEU A 23 9.60 5.31 -2.44
C LEU A 23 9.05 3.99 -1.94
N ARG A 24 9.94 3.03 -1.71
CA ARG A 24 9.63 1.75 -1.08
C ARG A 24 9.82 1.90 0.42
N LEU A 25 8.75 1.67 1.18
CA LEU A 25 8.87 1.49 2.62
C LEU A 25 8.99 0.00 2.93
N LYS A 26 10.10 -0.35 3.56
CA LYS A 26 10.47 -1.74 3.86
C LYS A 26 10.56 -1.95 5.36
N ARG A 27 10.27 -3.18 5.78
CA ARG A 27 10.60 -3.69 7.10
C ARG A 27 11.51 -4.90 6.91
N LEU A 28 12.75 -4.80 7.39
CA LEU A 28 13.80 -5.78 7.10
C LEU A 28 13.94 -5.97 5.58
N LYS A 29 13.74 -7.19 5.07
CA LYS A 29 13.80 -7.51 3.63
C LYS A 29 12.45 -7.40 2.91
N ARG A 30 11.35 -7.12 3.62
CA ARG A 30 9.99 -7.14 3.05
C ARG A 30 9.57 -5.73 2.62
N ASN A 31 9.15 -5.59 1.37
CA ASN A 31 8.49 -4.38 0.89
C ASN A 31 7.06 -4.34 1.43
N ILE A 32 6.72 -3.29 2.17
CA ILE A 32 5.40 -3.15 2.79
C ILE A 32 4.49 -2.34 1.88
N LEU A 33 4.98 -1.21 1.37
CA LEU A 33 4.23 -0.36 0.45
C LEU A 33 5.16 0.45 -0.45
N TYR A 34 4.58 0.93 -1.55
CA TYR A 34 5.22 1.84 -2.51
C TYR A 34 4.47 3.16 -2.52
N LEU A 35 5.20 4.27 -2.51
CA LEU A 35 4.68 5.63 -2.62
C LEU A 35 5.24 6.29 -3.88
N GLY A 36 4.39 6.60 -4.85
CA GLY A 36 4.76 7.42 -6.00
C GLY A 36 4.28 8.86 -5.81
N PRO A 37 5.11 9.88 -6.04
CA PRO A 37 4.63 11.25 -6.17
C PRO A 37 3.72 11.33 -7.40
N CYS A 38 2.59 12.03 -7.27
CA CYS A 38 1.67 12.34 -8.36
C CYS A 38 1.32 13.83 -8.30
N HIS A 39 0.75 14.37 -9.38
CA HIS A 39 0.37 15.77 -9.41
C HIS A 39 -0.76 16.06 -8.41
N GLY A 40 -0.44 16.75 -7.30
CA GLY A 40 -1.40 17.09 -6.25
C GLY A 40 -1.82 15.94 -5.33
N SER A 41 -1.18 14.77 -5.42
CA SER A 41 -1.49 13.61 -4.56
C SER A 41 -0.31 12.64 -4.49
N PHE A 42 -0.42 11.61 -3.65
CA PHE A 42 0.51 10.48 -3.66
C PHE A 42 -0.21 9.22 -4.05
N ARG A 43 0.43 8.39 -4.87
CA ARG A 43 -0.08 7.08 -5.23
C ARG A 43 0.52 6.04 -4.30
N VAL A 44 -0.34 5.26 -3.67
CA VAL A 44 0.08 4.14 -2.83
C VAL A 44 -0.18 2.84 -3.57
N ALA A 45 0.76 1.91 -3.49
CA ALA A 45 0.55 0.54 -3.92
C ALA A 45 0.94 -0.47 -2.84
N PHE A 46 0.10 -1.49 -2.69
CA PHE A 46 0.28 -2.63 -1.81
C PHE A 46 0.18 -3.92 -2.62
N VAL A 47 0.80 -4.98 -2.11
CA VAL A 47 0.52 -6.37 -2.52
C VAL A 47 0.07 -7.07 -1.25
N LEU A 48 -1.17 -7.53 -1.15
CA LEU A 48 -1.72 -8.16 0.05
C LEU A 48 -1.88 -9.66 -0.18
N GLY A 49 -1.35 -10.49 0.73
CA GLY A 49 -1.64 -11.93 0.69
C GLY A 49 -3.09 -12.23 1.07
N ASP A 50 -3.57 -13.44 0.85
CA ASP A 50 -4.98 -13.81 1.08
C ASP A 50 -5.48 -13.52 2.51
N LYS A 51 -4.66 -13.82 3.52
CA LYS A 51 -5.00 -13.52 4.91
C LYS A 51 -5.11 -12.02 5.16
N ALA A 52 -4.22 -11.23 4.55
CA ALA A 52 -4.26 -9.78 4.61
C ALA A 52 -5.48 -9.22 3.86
N VAL A 53 -5.88 -9.80 2.73
CA VAL A 53 -7.11 -9.44 2.01
C VAL A 53 -8.35 -9.68 2.87
N ALA A 54 -8.45 -10.85 3.50
CA ALA A 54 -9.57 -11.20 4.38
C ALA A 54 -9.65 -10.25 5.59
N ALA A 55 -8.52 -9.96 6.23
CA ALA A 55 -8.46 -9.01 7.35
C ALA A 55 -8.77 -7.57 6.92
N ALA A 56 -8.31 -7.14 5.74
CA ALA A 56 -8.58 -5.81 5.21
C ALA A 56 -10.08 -5.61 4.93
N ARG A 57 -10.80 -6.63 4.46
CA ARG A 57 -12.27 -6.59 4.25
C ARG A 57 -13.04 -6.39 5.56
N GLN A 58 -12.52 -6.86 6.68
CA GLN A 58 -13.12 -6.66 8.01
C GLN A 58 -12.74 -5.30 8.64
N GLY A 59 -11.73 -4.63 8.09
CA GLY A 59 -11.31 -3.31 8.53
C GLY A 59 -12.29 -2.21 8.12
N ARG A 60 -12.28 -1.10 8.86
CA ARG A 60 -13.09 0.10 8.55
C ARG A 60 -12.46 0.88 7.39
N LEU A 61 -12.50 0.32 6.20
CA LEU A 61 -11.99 0.92 4.97
C LEU A 61 -13.10 1.63 4.18
N PRO A 62 -12.78 2.72 3.44
CA PRO A 62 -13.73 3.31 2.50
C PRO A 62 -14.18 2.28 1.45
N ALA A 63 -15.45 2.32 1.04
CA ALA A 63 -16.01 1.39 0.07
C ALA A 63 -15.19 1.33 -1.24
N ARG A 64 -14.63 2.47 -1.69
CA ARG A 64 -13.73 2.51 -2.85
C ARG A 64 -12.48 1.63 -2.69
N VAL A 65 -11.91 1.56 -1.49
CA VAL A 65 -10.70 0.79 -1.20
C VAL A 65 -11.03 -0.68 -1.13
N ILE A 66 -12.18 -1.04 -0.53
CA ILE A 66 -12.68 -2.42 -0.52
C ILE A 66 -12.89 -2.93 -1.95
N LYS A 67 -13.52 -2.11 -2.80
CA LYS A 67 -13.72 -2.46 -4.20
C LYS A 67 -12.39 -2.73 -4.93
N LEU A 68 -11.36 -1.92 -4.68
CA LEU A 68 -10.02 -2.14 -5.25
C LEU A 68 -9.32 -3.40 -4.71
N ILE A 69 -9.64 -3.84 -3.49
CA ILE A 69 -9.17 -5.12 -2.95
C ILE A 69 -9.85 -6.27 -3.69
N ASP A 70 -11.13 -6.15 -3.99
CA ASP A 70 -11.91 -7.19 -4.66
C ASP A 70 -11.58 -7.30 -6.16
N GLU A 71 -11.34 -6.17 -6.82
CA GLU A 71 -10.97 -6.09 -8.25
C GLU A 71 -9.46 -6.16 -8.49
N GLY A 72 -8.64 -6.21 -7.43
CA GLY A 72 -7.19 -6.16 -7.52
C GLY A 72 -6.59 -7.34 -8.29
N GLU A 73 -5.61 -7.05 -9.15
CA GLU A 73 -4.88 -8.07 -9.92
C GLU A 73 -4.20 -9.06 -8.97
N ARG A 74 -4.38 -10.36 -9.23
CA ARG A 74 -3.92 -11.41 -8.34
C ARG A 74 -2.61 -11.99 -8.84
N TYR A 75 -1.53 -11.69 -8.13
CA TYR A 75 -0.20 -12.21 -8.38
C TYR A 75 0.11 -13.39 -7.45
N PRO A 76 1.12 -14.22 -7.77
CA PRO A 76 1.58 -15.28 -6.86
C PRO A 76 1.98 -14.76 -5.47
N GLU A 77 2.43 -13.50 -5.40
CA GLU A 77 2.80 -12.82 -4.15
C GLU A 77 1.59 -12.25 -3.37
N GLY A 78 0.42 -12.16 -4.01
CA GLY A 78 -0.82 -11.62 -3.44
C GLY A 78 -1.58 -10.68 -4.40
N THR A 79 -2.65 -10.10 -3.89
CA THR A 79 -3.50 -9.13 -4.59
C THR A 79 -2.86 -7.75 -4.61
N GLY A 80 -2.60 -7.22 -5.80
CA GLY A 80 -2.07 -5.87 -6.02
C GLY A 80 -3.17 -4.82 -5.89
N ILE A 81 -2.99 -3.86 -4.99
CA ILE A 81 -3.94 -2.76 -4.75
C ILE A 81 -3.21 -1.44 -4.95
N ARG A 82 -3.82 -0.52 -5.70
CA ARG A 82 -3.25 0.79 -5.99
C ARG A 82 -4.33 1.87 -5.98
N PHE A 83 -4.08 2.97 -5.29
CA PHE A 83 -4.97 4.12 -5.29
C PHE A 83 -4.23 5.42 -4.99
N ASP A 84 -4.88 6.53 -5.31
CA ASP A 84 -4.36 7.88 -5.04
C ASP A 84 -4.88 8.36 -3.68
N VAL A 85 -3.97 8.82 -2.83
CA VAL A 85 -4.24 9.45 -1.54
C VAL A 85 -4.56 10.91 -1.79
N LYS A 86 -5.85 11.26 -1.67
CA LYS A 86 -6.35 12.63 -1.92
C LYS A 86 -6.83 13.34 -0.66
N GLY A 87 -6.90 12.65 0.48
CA GLY A 87 -7.32 13.28 1.73
C GLY A 87 -7.16 12.39 2.97
N PRO A 88 -7.66 12.86 4.13
CA PRO A 88 -7.44 12.19 5.42
C PRO A 88 -8.00 10.77 5.50
N ALA A 89 -9.13 10.49 4.84
CA ALA A 89 -9.73 9.16 4.79
C ALA A 89 -8.82 8.14 4.07
N ASP A 90 -8.08 8.57 3.05
CA ASP A 90 -7.09 7.72 2.38
C ASP A 90 -5.90 7.44 3.28
N ILE A 91 -5.44 8.43 4.03
CA ILE A 91 -4.35 8.24 4.99
C ILE A 91 -4.73 7.21 6.05
N ALA A 92 -5.97 7.27 6.57
CA ALA A 92 -6.49 6.28 7.50
C ALA A 92 -6.54 4.88 6.87
N ALA A 93 -7.00 4.77 5.61
CA ALA A 93 -7.01 3.51 4.89
C ALA A 93 -5.60 2.93 4.71
N VAL A 94 -4.62 3.76 4.33
CA VAL A 94 -3.22 3.35 4.19
C VAL A 94 -2.66 2.82 5.51
N ARG A 95 -3.00 3.45 6.66
CA ARG A 95 -2.58 2.95 7.99
C ARG A 95 -3.14 1.56 8.29
N ILE A 96 -4.44 1.37 8.06
CA ILE A 96 -5.10 0.07 8.27
C ILE A 96 -4.47 -1.01 7.39
N LEU A 97 -4.31 -0.73 6.08
CA LEU A 97 -3.70 -1.68 5.15
C LEU A 97 -2.24 -1.99 5.49
N THR A 98 -1.49 -1.00 5.99
CA THR A 98 -0.11 -1.19 6.46
C THR A 98 -0.07 -2.11 7.67
N ALA A 99 -0.94 -1.90 8.67
CA ALA A 99 -1.04 -2.76 9.85
C ALA A 99 -1.38 -4.20 9.45
N VAL A 100 -2.43 -4.38 8.64
CA VAL A 100 -2.87 -5.69 8.15
C VAL A 100 -1.77 -6.43 7.37
N LYS A 101 -1.01 -5.71 6.53
CA LYS A 101 0.13 -6.25 5.78
C LYS A 101 1.33 -6.59 6.68
N LEU A 102 1.46 -5.98 7.85
CA LEU A 102 2.54 -6.28 8.79
C LEU A 102 2.23 -7.50 9.67
N GLU A 103 0.95 -7.74 9.96
CA GLU A 103 0.48 -8.85 10.78
C GLU A 103 0.36 -10.17 9.99
N ASN A 104 0.34 -10.12 8.65
CA ASN A 104 0.15 -11.25 7.74
C ASN A 104 1.20 -11.31 6.64
#